data_AF-A0A5K0ZBC8-F1
#
_entry.id   AF-A0A5K0ZBC8-F1
#
_cell.length_a   1.000
_cell.length_b   1.000
_cell.length_c   1.000
_cell.angle_alpha   90.00
_cell.angle_beta   90.00
_cell.angle_gamma   90.00
#
_symmetry.space_group_name_H-M   'P 1'
#
loop_
_entity.id
_entity.type
_entity.pdbx_description
1 polymer ?
#
loop_
_entity_poly.entity_id
_entity_poly.type
_entity_poly.pdbx_seq_one_letter_code
_entity_poly.pdbx_strand_id
1 'polypeptide(L)'
;DIKHETRTVLEYLNEIKNVSDQLAAIGHPVSDKDKVQQALSGLGTEFDIFCTALEVLPVLPSFKDLKAKLFQHEASCVQRQNLIPCNNYN
;
A
#
# COMPACT_ATOMS: atom_id res chain seq x y z
N ASP A 1 6.23 -18.53 -20.75
CA ASP A 1 6.29 -17.17 -20.20
C ASP A 1 5.35 -17.05 -19.01
N ILE A 2 5.93 -16.87 -17.82
CA ILE A 2 5.23 -16.96 -16.55
C ILE A 2 4.69 -15.55 -16.25
N LYS A 3 3.37 -15.43 -16.16
CA LYS A 3 2.64 -14.17 -15.97
C LYS A 3 3.09 -13.44 -14.70
N HIS A 4 4.08 -12.57 -14.83
CA HIS A 4 4.53 -11.67 -13.77
C HIS A 4 3.91 -10.28 -14.02
N GLU A 5 2.59 -10.23 -14.16
CA GLU A 5 1.89 -8.99 -14.49
C GLU A 5 1.04 -8.58 -13.29
N THR A 6 1.58 -7.63 -12.51
CA THR A 6 0.88 -6.77 -11.56
C THR A 6 0.04 -7.47 -10.49
N ARG A 7 0.69 -7.96 -9.41
CA ARG A 7 -0.02 -7.96 -8.12
C ARG A 7 -0.20 -6.51 -7.70
N THR A 8 -1.45 -6.05 -7.70
CA THR A 8 -1.77 -4.70 -7.22
C THR A 8 -1.43 -4.59 -5.73
N VAL A 9 -1.08 -3.38 -5.24
CA VAL A 9 -0.81 -3.20 -3.80
C VAL A 9 -1.99 -3.67 -2.94
N LEU A 10 -3.20 -3.57 -3.48
CA LEU A 10 -4.40 -4.13 -2.87
C LEU A 10 -4.31 -5.65 -2.60
N GLU A 11 -3.80 -6.43 -3.56
CA GLU A 11 -3.62 -7.89 -3.40
C GLU A 11 -2.56 -8.20 -2.34
N TYR A 12 -1.45 -7.47 -2.35
CA TYR A 12 -0.41 -7.61 -1.35
C TYR A 12 -0.92 -7.33 0.08
N LEU A 13 -1.64 -6.23 0.27
CA LEU A 13 -2.28 -5.92 1.56
C LEU A 13 -3.33 -6.95 1.95
N ASN A 14 -4.05 -7.52 0.98
CA ASN A 14 -5.03 -8.57 1.25
C ASN A 14 -4.37 -9.86 1.72
N GLU A 15 -3.19 -10.20 1.20
CA GLU A 15 -2.39 -11.33 1.65
C GLU A 15 -1.95 -11.15 3.11
N ILE A 16 -1.43 -9.97 3.48
CA ILE A 16 -1.06 -9.65 4.87
C ILE A 16 -2.27 -9.79 5.81
N LYS A 17 -3.43 -9.28 5.39
CA LYS A 17 -4.68 -9.43 6.16
C LYS A 17 -5.03 -10.90 6.34
N ASN A 18 -4.99 -11.68 5.27
CA ASN A 18 -5.35 -13.09 5.29
C ASN A 18 -4.42 -13.91 6.20
N VAL A 19 -3.11 -13.66 6.15
CA VAL A 19 -2.14 -14.28 7.06
C VAL A 19 -2.42 -13.86 8.51
N SER A 20 -2.71 -12.59 8.74
CA SER A 20 -3.05 -12.08 10.08
C SER A 20 -4.32 -12.69 10.65
N ASP A 21 -5.36 -12.89 9.83
CA ASP A 21 -6.62 -13.54 10.22
C ASP A 21 -6.39 -15.03 10.53
N GLN A 22 -5.56 -15.73 9.76
CA GLN A 22 -5.19 -17.12 10.04
C GLN A 22 -4.40 -17.26 11.34
N LEU A 23 -3.44 -16.36 11.58
CA LEU A 23 -2.69 -16.32 12.84
C LEU A 23 -3.62 -16.02 14.03
N ALA A 24 -4.58 -15.10 13.87
CA ALA A 24 -5.60 -14.84 14.88
C ALA A 24 -6.49 -16.06 15.14
N ALA A 25 -6.85 -16.82 14.09
CA ALA A 25 -7.67 -18.03 14.21
C ALA A 25 -6.98 -19.14 15.02
N ILE A 26 -5.65 -19.22 14.99
CA ILE A 26 -4.85 -20.15 15.82
C ILE A 26 -4.42 -19.55 17.16
N GLY A 27 -5.02 -18.44 17.59
CA GLY A 27 -4.77 -17.80 18.89
C GLY A 27 -3.53 -16.90 18.95
N HIS A 28 -2.94 -16.56 17.80
CA HIS A 28 -1.77 -15.68 17.69
C HIS A 28 -2.13 -14.40 16.90
N PRO A 29 -2.99 -13.52 17.44
CA PRO A 29 -3.39 -12.32 16.71
C PRO A 29 -2.21 -11.38 16.47
N VAL A 30 -2.03 -10.95 15.22
CA VAL A 30 -1.03 -9.94 14.86
C VAL A 30 -1.57 -8.55 15.23
N SER A 31 -0.76 -7.75 15.92
CA SER A 31 -1.13 -6.37 16.26
C SER A 31 -1.17 -5.49 15.02
N ASP A 32 -2.04 -4.50 15.03
CA ASP A 32 -2.26 -3.62 13.89
C ASP A 32 -0.98 -2.89 13.44
N LYS A 33 -0.16 -2.46 14.41
CA LYS A 33 1.18 -1.88 14.19
C LYS A 33 2.09 -2.81 13.38
N ASP A 34 2.11 -4.10 13.71
CA ASP A 34 3.00 -5.06 13.05
C ASP A 34 2.51 -5.37 11.63
N LYS A 35 1.19 -5.37 11.40
CA LYS A 35 0.63 -5.46 10.03
C LYS A 35 1.02 -4.25 9.18
N VAL A 36 0.99 -3.05 9.77
CA VAL A 36 1.40 -1.80 9.12
C VAL A 36 2.89 -1.84 8.79
N GLN A 37 3.75 -2.21 9.74
CA GLN A 37 5.19 -2.33 9.48
C GLN A 37 5.51 -3.39 8.42
N GLN A 38 4.84 -4.54 8.46
CA GLN A 38 5.00 -5.58 7.44
C GLN A 38 4.59 -5.08 6.05
N ALA A 39 3.47 -4.35 5.98
CA ALA A 39 3.04 -3.73 4.73
C ALA A 39 4.06 -2.73 4.21
N LEU A 40 4.51 -1.79 5.04
CA LEU A 40 5.49 -0.77 4.64
C LEU A 40 6.83 -1.38 4.19
N SER A 41 7.24 -2.51 4.81
CA SER A 41 8.50 -3.18 4.48
C SER A 41 8.48 -3.94 3.16
N GLY A 42 7.30 -4.40 2.71
CA GLY A 42 7.17 -5.11 1.43
C GLY A 42 6.56 -4.28 0.30
N LEU A 43 6.25 -3.01 0.55
CA LEU A 43 5.98 -2.07 -0.52
C LEU A 43 7.28 -1.78 -1.29
N GLY A 44 7.22 -1.87 -2.62
CA GLY A 44 8.37 -1.54 -3.48
C GLY A 44 8.69 -0.04 -3.47
N THR A 45 9.82 0.33 -4.10
CA THR A 45 10.32 1.72 -4.17
C THR A 45 9.33 2.71 -4.78
N GLU A 46 8.31 2.25 -5.52
CA GLU A 46 7.22 3.09 -6.03
C GLU A 46 6.36 3.73 -4.93
N PHE A 47 6.39 3.16 -3.73
CA PHE A 47 5.66 3.66 -2.55
C PHE A 47 6.61 4.27 -1.52
N ASP A 48 7.89 4.45 -1.83
CA ASP A 48 8.87 5.03 -0.91
C ASP A 48 8.48 6.45 -0.45
N ILE A 49 7.95 7.24 -1.37
CA ILE A 49 7.38 8.57 -1.10
C ILE A 49 6.20 8.46 -0.11
N PHE A 50 5.37 7.42 -0.28
CA PHE A 50 4.24 7.16 0.59
C PHE A 50 4.69 6.69 1.98
N CYS A 51 5.69 5.81 2.06
CA CYS A 51 6.30 5.37 3.32
C CYS A 51 6.92 6.55 4.07
N THR A 52 7.68 7.41 3.38
CA THR A 52 8.27 8.64 3.93
C THR A 52 7.17 9.58 4.47
N ALA A 53 6.08 9.75 3.71
CA ALA A 53 4.94 10.57 4.14
C ALA A 53 4.21 10.01 5.37
N LEU A 54 4.29 8.70 5.62
CA LEU A 54 3.77 8.08 6.82
C LEU A 54 4.73 8.16 8.00
N GLU A 55 6.04 8.11 7.75
CA GLU A 55 7.07 8.21 8.79
C GLU A 55 7.10 9.59 9.46
N VAL A 56 6.73 10.65 8.72
CA VAL A 56 6.58 12.00 9.27
C VAL A 56 5.29 12.21 10.08
N LEU A 57 4.36 11.24 10.09
CA LEU A 57 3.15 11.35 10.90
C LEU A 57 3.47 11.06 12.37
N PRO A 58 2.92 11.84 13.32
CA PRO A 58 3.16 11.63 14.74
C PRO A 58 2.58 10.30 15.26
N VAL A 59 1.60 9.73 14.53
CA VAL A 59 0.95 8.45 14.86
C VAL A 59 0.82 7.64 13.58
N LEU A 60 1.30 6.39 13.62
CA LEU A 60 1.11 5.45 12.52
C LEU A 60 -0.39 5.16 12.32
N PRO A 61 -0.89 5.20 11.07
CA PRO A 61 -2.27 4.88 10.78
C PRO A 61 -2.57 3.41 11.10
N SER A 62 -3.84 3.09 11.30
CA SER A 62 -4.23 1.69 11.41
C SER A 62 -4.02 0.94 10.08
N PHE A 63 -3.96 -0.39 10.08
CA PHE A 63 -3.83 -1.18 8.86
C PHE A 63 -4.98 -0.92 7.87
N LYS A 64 -6.19 -0.65 8.40
CA LYS A 64 -7.34 -0.25 7.60
C LYS A 64 -7.14 1.13 6.97
N ASP A 65 -6.64 2.10 7.74
CA ASP A 65 -6.38 3.45 7.24
C ASP A 65 -5.21 3.48 6.24
N LEU A 66 -4.17 2.68 6.48
CA LEU A 66 -3.07 2.46 5.55
C LEU A 66 -3.59 1.99 4.19
N LYS A 67 -4.47 0.97 4.19
CA LYS A 67 -5.09 0.44 2.96
C LYS A 67 -5.90 1.50 2.23
N ALA A 68 -6.69 2.31 2.96
CA ALA A 68 -7.46 3.39 2.37
C ALA A 68 -6.56 4.48 1.75
N LYS A 69 -5.48 4.85 2.45
CA LYS A 69 -4.49 5.84 1.97
C LYS A 69 -3.74 5.35 0.74
N LEU A 70 -3.34 4.08 0.70
CA LEU A 70 -2.70 3.46 -0.47
C LEU A 70 -3.63 3.43 -1.68
N PHE A 71 -4.89 3.03 -1.48
CA PHE A 71 -5.90 3.03 -2.54
C PHE A 71 -6.13 4.44 -3.10
N GLN A 72 -6.16 5.45 -2.22
CA GLN A 72 -6.28 6.85 -2.63
C GLN A 72 -5.02 7.35 -3.35
N HIS A 73 -3.83 6.91 -2.95
CA HIS A 73 -2.56 7.22 -3.63
C HIS A 73 -2.55 6.65 -5.06
N GLU A 74 -2.92 5.38 -5.23
CA GLU A 74 -3.05 4.74 -6.55
C GLU A 74 -4.07 5.47 -7.44
N ALA A 75 -5.25 5.78 -6.89
CA ALA A 75 -6.29 6.54 -7.61
C ALA A 75 -5.82 7.95 -8.01
N SER A 76 -5.07 8.64 -7.13
CA SER A 76 -4.54 9.98 -7.40
C SER A 76 -3.41 9.97 -8.44
N CYS A 77 -2.54 8.96 -8.44
CA CYS A 77 -1.51 8.78 -9.46
C CYS A 77 -2.11 8.54 -10.86
N VAL A 78 -3.14 7.68 -10.95
CA VAL A 78 -3.90 7.46 -12.21
C VAL A 78 -4.52 8.77 -12.69
N GLN A 79 -5.06 9.57 -11.78
CA GLN A 79 -5.71 10.84 -12.15
C GLN A 79 -4.71 11.93 -12.55
N ARG A 80 -3.52 11.97 -11.93
CA ARG A 80 -2.42 12.86 -12.33
C ARG A 80 -1.81 12.49 -13.67
N GLN A 81 -1.69 11.19 -13.99
CA GLN A 81 -1.23 10.73 -15.30
C GLN A 81 -2.19 11.09 -16.45
N ASN A 82 -3.49 11.32 -16.16
CA ASN A 82 -4.47 11.78 -17.15
C ASN A 82 -4.43 13.30 -17.43
N LEU A 83 -3.67 14.09 -16.68
CA LEU A 83 -3.65 15.56 -16.79
C LEU A 83 -2.41 16.15 -17.48
N ILE A 84 -1.66 15.34 -18.23
CA ILE A 84 -0.66 15.86 -19.17
C ILE A 84 -1.17 15.62 -20.60
N PRO A 85 -1.94 16.54 -21.21
CA PRO A 85 -1.68 16.80 -22.61
C PRO A 85 -0.28 17.41 -22.63
N CYS A 86 0.72 16.65 -23.07
CA CYS A 86 1.95 17.26 -23.59
C CYS A 86 1.54 18.04 -24.84
N ASN A 87 0.94 19.22 -24.64
CA ASN A 87 0.66 20.14 -25.71
C ASN A 87 1.95 20.90 -25.98
N ASN A 88 2.61 20.43 -27.04
CA ASN A 88 3.46 21.17 -27.97
C ASN A 88 3.86 22.59 -27.53
N TYR A 89 5.15 22.78 -27.25
CA TYR A 89 5.79 24.08 -27.38
C TYR A 89 6.95 23.97 -28.37
N ASN A 90 6.63 24.45 -29.58
CA ASN A 90 7.45 24.92 -30.71
C ASN A 90 8.69 24.15 -31.14
#